data_AF-A0A956R980-F1
#
_entry.id   AF-A0A956R980-F1
#
_cell.length_a   1.000
_cell.length_b   1.000
_cell.length_c   1.000
_cell.angle_alpha   90.00
_cell.angle_beta   90.00
_cell.angle_gamma   90.00
#
_symmetry.space_group_name_H-M   'P 1'
#
loop_
_entity.id
_entity.type
_entity.pdbx_description
1 polymer ?
#
loop_
_entity_poly.entity_id
_entity_poly.type
_entity_poly.pdbx_seq_one_letter_code
_entity_poly.pdbx_strand_id
1 'polypeptide(L)'
;MRLRRSALRRAGTRPGLVGALVLAASMAAGCSFNQATGRLQLTTISESEEATLGKEVDAEVVAALGLYDDEALAELVARVGASLAAESERPGLSWTFRVLDDPTVNAFALPGGYVYVTRGLLVHLSSEDELAAVLGHEIGHVTARHGVVQLRKSRVAAASVGVFRVIDPNLRHVGGLAASTAGLALLKHSRDDEYEADALGLRYAERAGFDPAATVDVFDMLTRVSRAEAGQPVPDWLSTHPDPELRRDRVASMTKGEGPGPERAFLEHLDGVIYGRDPRDGFMVESTFVHPRTGLRVDVPPGWKAAHEGVRLEAWPKDEGARLMLTTIEAESAQAAFDEFFAGGAIERGEQWSGQVGGFSVISAGLAIRSSEVVVMGLVAFVDYDDTVVAMLALGEAEGWEARSEEVATCFASFGRAEAPLRSVEPMRVRVEELAAETTLARLQADRPSVVDLAELSRLNGVDPEQVLPAGTLVRRVEGLLATAPR
;
A
#
# COMPACT_ATOMS: atom_id res chain seq x y z
N MET A 1 -79.63 -30.81 -29.76
CA MET A 1 -78.80 -29.63 -29.47
C MET A 1 -77.54 -30.08 -28.75
N ARG A 2 -76.38 -29.53 -29.16
CA ARG A 2 -75.02 -29.60 -28.58
C ARG A 2 -74.08 -30.72 -29.04
N LEU A 3 -73.09 -30.23 -29.79
CA LEU A 3 -71.98 -30.84 -30.48
C LEU A 3 -70.88 -31.38 -29.54
N ARG A 4 -70.21 -32.42 -30.04
CA ARG A 4 -68.92 -32.96 -29.60
C ARG A 4 -67.85 -31.84 -29.54
N ARG A 5 -67.03 -31.82 -28.48
CA ARG A 5 -65.74 -31.11 -28.46
C ARG A 5 -64.61 -32.12 -28.33
N SER A 6 -63.66 -31.96 -29.24
CA SER A 6 -62.44 -32.73 -29.48
C SER A 6 -61.44 -32.62 -28.33
N ALA A 7 -60.73 -33.71 -28.09
CA ALA A 7 -59.59 -33.78 -27.17
C ALA A 7 -58.36 -33.11 -27.81
N LEU A 8 -57.80 -32.12 -27.12
CA LEU A 8 -56.42 -31.66 -27.31
C LEU A 8 -55.60 -32.16 -26.13
N ARG A 9 -54.77 -33.18 -26.37
CA ARG A 9 -53.70 -33.59 -25.44
C ARG A 9 -52.65 -32.49 -25.41
N ARG A 10 -52.58 -31.73 -24.32
CA ARG A 10 -51.38 -30.96 -23.98
C ARG A 10 -50.38 -31.92 -23.34
N ALA A 11 -49.26 -32.15 -24.00
CA ALA A 11 -48.07 -32.71 -23.38
C ALA A 11 -47.58 -31.70 -22.32
N GLY A 12 -47.83 -31.99 -21.05
CA GLY A 12 -47.30 -31.20 -19.94
C GLY A 12 -45.85 -31.57 -19.72
N THR A 13 -44.92 -30.87 -20.36
CA THR A 13 -43.53 -30.82 -19.91
C THR A 13 -43.53 -30.16 -18.53
N ARG A 14 -43.17 -30.92 -17.48
CA ARG A 14 -43.05 -30.42 -16.10
C ARG A 14 -41.89 -29.41 -16.05
N PRO A 15 -42.14 -28.08 -15.92
CA PRO A 15 -41.07 -27.07 -15.95
C PRO A 15 -40.16 -27.15 -14.71
N GLY A 16 -40.65 -27.78 -13.63
CA GLY A 16 -39.94 -27.85 -12.34
C GLY A 16 -38.70 -28.75 -12.32
N LEU A 17 -38.64 -29.80 -13.15
CA LEU A 17 -37.48 -30.71 -13.13
C LEU A 17 -36.28 -30.14 -13.90
N VAL A 18 -36.54 -29.46 -15.02
CA VAL A 18 -35.50 -28.76 -15.80
C VAL A 18 -34.98 -27.54 -15.02
N GLY A 19 -35.87 -26.79 -14.37
CA GLY A 19 -35.47 -25.66 -13.51
C GLY A 19 -34.60 -26.08 -12.32
N ALA A 20 -34.94 -27.19 -11.65
CA ALA A 20 -34.14 -27.73 -10.53
C ALA A 20 -32.78 -28.31 -10.98
N LEU A 21 -32.71 -28.95 -12.15
CA LEU A 21 -31.46 -29.44 -12.74
C LEU A 21 -30.55 -28.31 -13.22
N VAL A 22 -31.12 -27.24 -13.80
CA VAL A 22 -30.35 -26.03 -14.18
C VAL A 22 -29.81 -25.33 -12.95
N LEU A 23 -30.63 -25.17 -11.89
CA LEU A 23 -30.19 -24.55 -10.63
C LEU A 23 -29.08 -25.37 -9.94
N ALA A 24 -29.21 -26.70 -9.88
CA ALA A 24 -28.20 -27.59 -9.33
C ALA A 24 -26.90 -27.61 -10.18
N ALA A 25 -27.01 -27.56 -11.51
CA ALA A 25 -25.85 -27.46 -12.40
C ALA A 25 -25.13 -26.11 -12.27
N SER A 26 -25.86 -25.00 -12.07
CA SER A 26 -25.26 -23.69 -11.79
C SER A 26 -24.63 -23.59 -10.40
N MET A 27 -25.13 -24.32 -9.39
CA MET A 27 -24.47 -24.43 -8.08
C MET A 27 -23.22 -25.31 -8.14
N ALA A 28 -23.19 -26.33 -8.99
CA ALA A 28 -22.02 -27.18 -9.21
C ALA A 28 -20.88 -26.44 -9.95
N ALA A 29 -21.21 -25.50 -10.86
CA ALA A 29 -20.21 -24.71 -11.59
C ALA A 29 -19.43 -23.70 -10.73
N GLY A 30 -19.91 -23.39 -9.52
CA GLY A 30 -19.24 -22.48 -8.59
C GLY A 30 -18.37 -23.17 -7.54
N CYS A 31 -18.39 -24.49 -7.43
CA CYS A 31 -17.59 -25.24 -6.45
C CYS A 31 -16.33 -25.79 -7.13
N SER A 32 -15.16 -25.30 -6.75
CA SER A 32 -13.87 -25.85 -7.17
C SER A 32 -13.17 -26.53 -5.99
N PHE A 33 -12.44 -27.62 -6.25
CA PHE A 33 -11.60 -28.24 -5.22
C PHE A 33 -10.23 -27.56 -5.21
N ASN A 34 -9.84 -26.99 -4.08
CA ASN A 34 -8.54 -26.39 -3.91
C ASN A 34 -7.56 -27.45 -3.37
N GLN A 35 -6.54 -27.78 -4.17
CA GLN A 35 -5.57 -28.83 -3.84
C GLN A 35 -4.66 -28.44 -2.67
N ALA A 36 -4.38 -27.15 -2.47
CA ALA A 36 -3.53 -26.66 -1.40
C ALA A 36 -4.18 -26.82 -0.03
N THR A 37 -5.47 -26.53 0.05
CA THR A 37 -6.26 -26.56 1.30
C THR A 37 -6.95 -27.91 1.51
N GLY A 38 -7.08 -28.72 0.45
CA GLY A 38 -7.83 -29.97 0.47
C GLY A 38 -9.35 -29.78 0.63
N ARG A 39 -9.87 -28.56 0.37
CA ARG A 39 -11.27 -28.18 0.60
C ARG A 39 -11.98 -27.81 -0.69
N LEU A 40 -13.29 -28.05 -0.73
CA LEU A 40 -14.17 -27.47 -1.74
C LEU A 40 -14.39 -25.98 -1.42
N GLN A 41 -14.03 -25.12 -2.36
CA GLN A 41 -14.23 -23.68 -2.27
C GLN A 41 -15.31 -23.26 -3.26
N LEU A 42 -16.33 -22.55 -2.77
CA LEU A 42 -17.34 -21.94 -3.61
C LEU A 42 -16.79 -20.61 -4.16
N THR A 43 -16.16 -20.66 -5.34
CA THR A 43 -15.58 -19.52 -6.05
C THR A 43 -16.27 -19.37 -7.40
N THR A 44 -16.96 -18.25 -7.63
CA THR A 44 -17.55 -17.91 -8.93
C THR A 44 -16.54 -17.22 -9.86
N ILE A 45 -15.31 -16.97 -9.40
CA ILE A 45 -14.23 -16.33 -10.16
C ILE A 45 -13.34 -17.44 -10.74
N SER A 46 -13.30 -17.51 -12.06
CA SER A 46 -12.42 -18.42 -12.82
C SER A 46 -10.96 -17.99 -12.71
N GLU A 47 -10.01 -18.87 -13.07
CA GLU A 47 -8.58 -18.52 -13.06
C GLU A 47 -8.24 -17.42 -14.08
N SER A 48 -8.92 -17.36 -15.22
CA SER A 48 -8.72 -16.30 -16.21
C SER A 48 -9.23 -14.94 -15.72
N GLU A 49 -10.35 -14.91 -15.00
CA GLU A 49 -10.84 -13.70 -14.34
C GLU A 49 -9.90 -13.30 -13.18
N GLU A 50 -9.39 -14.26 -12.42
CA GLU A 50 -8.40 -14.04 -11.37
C GLU A 50 -7.13 -13.37 -11.92
N ALA A 51 -6.60 -13.89 -13.03
CA ALA A 51 -5.41 -13.35 -13.68
C ALA A 51 -5.63 -11.93 -14.25
N THR A 52 -6.81 -11.69 -14.84
CA THR A 52 -7.18 -10.35 -15.33
C THR A 52 -7.24 -9.34 -14.20
N LEU A 53 -7.93 -9.70 -13.11
CA LEU A 53 -8.05 -8.85 -11.92
C LEU A 53 -6.67 -8.55 -11.31
N GLY A 54 -5.82 -9.57 -11.16
CA GLY A 54 -4.46 -9.40 -10.64
C GLY A 54 -3.65 -8.39 -11.46
N LYS A 55 -3.74 -8.49 -12.80
CA LYS A 55 -3.03 -7.61 -13.72
C LYS A 55 -3.51 -6.16 -13.65
N GLU A 56 -4.81 -5.92 -13.52
CA GLU A 56 -5.36 -4.57 -13.39
C GLU A 56 -4.88 -3.93 -12.08
N VAL A 57 -4.93 -4.66 -10.98
CA VAL A 57 -4.50 -4.15 -9.66
C VAL A 57 -2.98 -4.02 -9.56
N ASP A 58 -2.19 -4.87 -10.24
CA ASP A 58 -0.72 -4.73 -10.34
C ASP A 58 -0.32 -3.36 -10.92
N ALA A 59 -0.97 -2.93 -12.00
CA ALA A 59 -0.70 -1.62 -12.59
C ALA A 59 -0.99 -0.48 -11.61
N GLU A 60 -2.06 -0.58 -10.82
CA GLU A 60 -2.44 0.42 -9.84
C GLU A 60 -1.49 0.43 -8.62
N VAL A 61 -1.06 -0.74 -8.13
CA VAL A 61 -0.09 -0.85 -7.03
C VAL A 61 1.25 -0.26 -7.45
N VAL A 62 1.74 -0.59 -8.65
CA VAL A 62 3.00 -0.04 -9.17
C VAL A 62 2.91 1.47 -9.37
N ALA A 63 1.76 1.98 -9.82
CA ALA A 63 1.56 3.42 -9.97
C ALA A 63 1.52 4.15 -8.61
N ALA A 64 0.98 3.51 -7.56
CA ALA A 64 0.84 4.11 -6.24
C ALA A 64 2.11 4.04 -5.40
N LEU A 65 2.76 2.86 -5.36
CA LEU A 65 3.87 2.58 -4.42
C LEU A 65 5.25 2.56 -5.10
N GLY A 66 5.29 2.54 -6.43
CA GLY A 66 6.53 2.46 -7.19
C GLY A 66 7.25 1.10 -7.06
N LEU A 67 8.13 0.83 -8.02
CA LEU A 67 9.09 -0.28 -7.91
C LEU A 67 10.39 0.26 -7.34
N TYR A 68 11.00 -0.49 -6.43
CA TYR A 68 12.31 -0.14 -5.90
C TYR A 68 13.39 -0.41 -6.96
N ASP A 69 14.19 0.61 -7.27
CA ASP A 69 15.22 0.57 -8.31
C ASP A 69 16.51 -0.08 -7.80
N ASP A 70 16.47 -1.40 -7.63
CA ASP A 70 17.62 -2.24 -7.26
C ASP A 70 17.49 -3.62 -7.91
N GLU A 71 18.24 -3.82 -8.99
CA GLU A 71 18.19 -5.07 -9.78
C GLU A 71 18.63 -6.29 -8.97
N ALA A 72 19.66 -6.16 -8.14
CA ALA A 72 20.17 -7.27 -7.34
C ALA A 72 19.14 -7.72 -6.29
N LEU A 73 18.46 -6.77 -5.65
CA LEU A 73 17.42 -7.05 -4.67
C LEU A 73 16.16 -7.62 -5.34
N ALA A 74 15.78 -7.10 -6.51
CA ALA A 74 14.67 -7.62 -7.30
C ALA A 74 14.93 -9.07 -7.76
N GLU A 75 16.15 -9.37 -8.22
CA GLU A 75 16.56 -10.73 -8.60
C GLU A 75 16.58 -11.69 -7.41
N LEU A 76 17.06 -11.25 -6.24
CA LEU A 76 17.01 -12.04 -5.00
C LEU A 76 15.58 -12.44 -4.65
N VAL A 77 14.68 -11.46 -4.57
CA VAL A 77 13.27 -11.68 -4.22
C VAL A 77 12.57 -12.57 -5.26
N ALA A 78 12.81 -12.34 -6.55
CA ALA A 78 12.26 -13.17 -7.62
C ALA A 78 12.78 -14.60 -7.58
N ARG A 79 14.07 -14.80 -7.31
CA ARG A 79 14.69 -16.13 -7.19
C ARG A 79 14.08 -16.93 -6.04
N VAL A 80 14.06 -16.34 -4.84
CA VAL A 80 13.51 -17.00 -3.64
C VAL A 80 12.02 -17.29 -3.85
N GLY A 81 11.24 -16.31 -4.29
CA GLY A 81 9.82 -16.48 -4.59
C GLY A 81 9.53 -17.57 -5.62
N ALA A 82 10.26 -17.59 -6.74
CA ALA A 82 10.09 -18.59 -7.79
C ALA A 82 10.41 -20.01 -7.30
N SER A 83 11.43 -20.17 -6.46
CA SER A 83 11.78 -21.48 -5.88
C SER A 83 10.68 -22.04 -4.98
N LEU A 84 10.03 -21.19 -4.18
CA LEU A 84 8.89 -21.57 -3.33
C LEU A 84 7.64 -21.86 -4.16
N ALA A 85 7.34 -21.02 -5.14
CA ALA A 85 6.17 -21.16 -6.01
C ALA A 85 6.21 -22.45 -6.85
N ALA A 86 7.41 -22.90 -7.26
CA ALA A 86 7.61 -24.17 -7.96
C ALA A 86 7.20 -25.40 -7.11
N GLU A 87 7.31 -25.29 -5.79
CA GLU A 87 6.97 -26.34 -4.81
C GLU A 87 5.53 -26.22 -4.27
N SER A 88 4.79 -25.21 -4.73
CA SER A 88 3.39 -24.98 -4.39
C SER A 88 2.43 -25.91 -5.15
N GLU A 89 1.15 -25.89 -4.79
CA GLU A 89 0.11 -26.59 -5.56
C GLU A 89 -0.36 -25.81 -6.81
N ARG A 90 0.26 -24.66 -7.12
CA ARG A 90 0.00 -23.86 -8.34
C ARG A 90 1.30 -23.46 -9.07
N PRO A 91 2.20 -24.41 -9.43
CA PRO A 91 3.48 -24.07 -10.05
C PRO A 91 3.35 -23.51 -11.48
N GLY A 92 2.22 -23.76 -12.15
CA GLY A 92 1.95 -23.26 -13.51
C GLY A 92 1.31 -21.86 -13.58
N LEU A 93 1.10 -21.19 -12.44
CA LEU A 93 0.60 -19.82 -12.41
C LEU A 93 1.72 -18.86 -12.86
N SER A 94 1.34 -17.74 -13.49
CA SER A 94 2.29 -16.69 -13.90
C SER A 94 2.72 -15.85 -12.69
N TRP A 95 3.58 -16.41 -11.84
CA TRP A 95 4.08 -15.75 -10.65
C TRP A 95 4.93 -14.51 -10.99
N THR A 96 4.67 -13.41 -10.27
CA THR A 96 5.40 -12.15 -10.37
C THR A 96 5.76 -11.69 -8.97
N PHE A 97 7.05 -11.47 -8.72
CA PHE A 97 7.57 -11.01 -7.44
C PHE A 97 8.17 -9.62 -7.61
N ARG A 98 7.85 -8.68 -6.72
CA ARG A 98 8.27 -7.27 -6.84
C ARG A 98 8.72 -6.71 -5.51
N VAL A 99 9.73 -5.85 -5.57
CA VAL A 99 10.13 -4.99 -4.45
C VAL A 99 9.51 -3.61 -4.66
N LEU A 100 8.75 -3.15 -3.67
CA LEU A 100 8.10 -1.83 -3.68
C LEU A 100 8.99 -0.78 -3.01
N ASP A 101 8.99 0.44 -3.54
CA ASP A 101 9.70 1.60 -2.97
C ASP A 101 8.92 2.22 -1.79
N ASP A 102 8.63 1.37 -0.80
CA ASP A 102 7.83 1.71 0.35
C ASP A 102 8.62 1.45 1.64
N PRO A 103 8.75 2.44 2.55
CA PRO A 103 9.48 2.28 3.80
C PRO A 103 8.69 1.55 4.90
N THR A 104 7.40 1.28 4.70
CA THR A 104 6.57 0.52 5.65
C THR A 104 7.03 -0.93 5.71
N VAL A 105 6.84 -1.57 6.86
CA VAL A 105 7.14 -2.99 7.03
C VAL A 105 5.93 -3.79 6.57
N ASN A 106 5.92 -4.22 5.31
CA ASN A 106 4.80 -4.94 4.72
C ASN A 106 5.19 -5.92 3.59
N ALA A 107 4.36 -6.93 3.39
CA ALA A 107 4.33 -7.81 2.23
C ALA A 107 2.86 -8.21 1.98
N PHE A 108 2.50 -8.46 0.72
CA PHE A 108 1.14 -8.89 0.39
C PHE A 108 1.09 -9.57 -0.98
N ALA A 109 0.02 -10.32 -1.22
CA ALA A 109 -0.24 -10.91 -2.53
C ALA A 109 -1.59 -10.49 -3.12
N LEU A 110 -1.61 -10.40 -4.46
CA LEU A 110 -2.83 -10.21 -5.24
C LEU A 110 -3.23 -11.52 -5.94
N PRO A 111 -4.51 -11.66 -6.31
CA PRO A 111 -4.95 -12.77 -7.14
C PRO A 111 -4.12 -12.89 -8.42
N GLY A 112 -3.95 -14.11 -8.94
CA GLY A 112 -3.24 -14.32 -10.21
C GLY A 112 -1.72 -14.44 -10.11
N GLY A 113 -1.14 -14.41 -8.90
CA GLY A 113 0.27 -14.74 -8.67
C GLY A 113 1.20 -13.56 -8.48
N TYR A 114 0.68 -12.37 -8.18
CA TYR A 114 1.51 -11.21 -7.87
C TYR A 114 1.80 -11.17 -6.37
N VAL A 115 3.07 -11.11 -6.00
CA VAL A 115 3.55 -11.05 -4.61
C VAL A 115 4.49 -9.86 -4.47
N TYR A 116 4.28 -9.06 -3.43
CA TYR A 116 4.99 -7.83 -3.18
C TYR A 116 5.66 -7.88 -1.83
N VAL A 117 6.87 -7.33 -1.78
CA VAL A 117 7.60 -7.06 -0.55
C VAL A 117 8.08 -5.61 -0.58
N THR A 118 7.96 -4.93 0.55
CA THR A 118 8.44 -3.55 0.69
C THR A 118 9.93 -3.54 1.03
N ARG A 119 10.67 -2.52 0.57
CA ARG A 119 12.04 -2.33 1.05
C ARG A 119 12.10 -2.10 2.57
N GLY A 120 11.05 -1.52 3.16
CA GLY A 120 10.90 -1.38 4.60
C GLY A 120 10.92 -2.71 5.33
N LEU A 121 10.26 -3.76 4.80
CA LEU A 121 10.38 -5.11 5.36
C LEU A 121 11.80 -5.69 5.17
N LEU A 122 12.35 -5.59 3.96
CA LEU A 122 13.63 -6.23 3.60
C LEU A 122 14.78 -5.78 4.50
N VAL A 123 14.86 -4.50 4.87
CA VAL A 123 15.95 -3.98 5.71
C VAL A 123 15.97 -4.57 7.12
N HIS A 124 14.85 -5.15 7.58
CA HIS A 124 14.74 -5.80 8.88
C HIS A 124 14.98 -7.31 8.84
N LEU A 125 14.95 -7.94 7.67
CA LEU A 125 15.26 -9.36 7.54
C LEU A 125 16.77 -9.61 7.68
N SER A 126 17.15 -10.82 8.08
CA SER A 126 18.55 -11.17 8.32
C SER A 126 19.06 -12.34 7.48
N SER A 127 18.20 -13.06 6.75
CA SER A 127 18.60 -14.20 5.92
C SER A 127 17.65 -14.44 4.73
N GLU A 128 18.10 -15.23 3.73
CA GLU A 128 17.20 -15.72 2.68
C GLU A 128 16.07 -16.60 3.24
N ASP A 129 16.30 -17.32 4.35
CA ASP A 129 15.27 -18.13 5.01
C ASP A 129 14.13 -17.28 5.61
N GLU A 130 14.45 -16.12 6.19
CA GLU A 130 13.44 -15.18 6.67
C GLU A 130 12.64 -14.57 5.49
N LEU A 131 13.31 -14.25 4.38
CA LEU A 131 12.64 -13.81 3.15
C LEU A 131 11.74 -14.93 2.60
N ALA A 132 12.21 -16.17 2.60
CA ALA A 132 11.46 -17.32 2.15
C ALA A 132 10.23 -17.59 3.02
N ALA A 133 10.34 -17.37 4.34
CA ALA A 133 9.21 -17.45 5.25
C ALA A 133 8.10 -16.44 4.90
N VAL A 134 8.46 -15.17 4.66
CA VAL A 134 7.52 -14.12 4.24
C VAL A 134 6.87 -14.48 2.90
N LEU A 135 7.69 -14.76 1.87
CA LEU A 135 7.17 -15.05 0.53
C LEU A 135 6.36 -16.35 0.50
N GLY A 136 6.75 -17.36 1.28
CA GLY A 136 6.05 -18.62 1.41
C GLY A 136 4.65 -18.45 1.99
N HIS A 137 4.50 -17.57 2.99
CA HIS A 137 3.20 -17.19 3.56
C HIS A 137 2.30 -16.54 2.50
N GLU A 138 2.82 -15.57 1.75
CA GLU A 138 2.08 -14.88 0.67
C GLU A 138 1.68 -15.83 -0.48
N ILE A 139 2.58 -16.73 -0.89
CA ILE A 139 2.29 -17.80 -1.85
C ILE A 139 1.18 -18.72 -1.30
N GLY A 140 1.17 -18.97 0.01
CA GLY A 140 0.09 -19.67 0.72
C GLY A 140 -1.26 -19.02 0.49
N HIS A 141 -1.37 -17.69 0.66
CA HIS A 141 -2.61 -16.95 0.41
C HIS A 141 -3.10 -17.07 -1.04
N VAL A 142 -2.19 -16.98 -2.02
CA VAL A 142 -2.54 -17.11 -3.46
C VAL A 142 -2.96 -18.54 -3.79
N THR A 143 -2.25 -19.54 -3.26
CA THR A 143 -2.51 -20.95 -3.54
C THR A 143 -3.83 -21.40 -2.89
N ALA A 144 -4.11 -20.92 -1.67
CA ALA A 144 -5.39 -21.10 -1.00
C ALA A 144 -6.52 -20.21 -1.57
N ARG A 145 -6.19 -19.27 -2.47
CA ARG A 145 -7.11 -18.30 -3.09
C ARG A 145 -7.86 -17.44 -2.05
N HIS A 146 -7.22 -17.11 -0.93
CA HIS A 146 -7.83 -16.33 0.17
C HIS A 146 -8.35 -14.96 -0.31
N GLY A 147 -7.56 -14.24 -1.12
CA GLY A 147 -7.99 -12.95 -1.69
C GLY A 147 -9.25 -13.06 -2.57
N VAL A 148 -9.36 -14.13 -3.37
CA VAL A 148 -10.55 -14.40 -4.20
C VAL A 148 -11.78 -14.69 -3.34
N VAL A 149 -11.61 -15.50 -2.27
CA VAL A 149 -12.69 -15.81 -1.32
C VAL A 149 -13.15 -14.54 -0.61
N GLN A 150 -12.23 -13.67 -0.21
CA GLN A 150 -12.54 -12.44 0.49
C GLN A 150 -13.21 -11.40 -0.42
N LEU A 151 -12.74 -11.25 -1.67
CA LEU A 151 -13.41 -10.44 -2.69
C LEU A 151 -14.83 -10.95 -3.00
N ARG A 152 -15.03 -12.27 -2.98
CA ARG A 152 -16.39 -12.82 -3.08
C ARG A 152 -17.23 -12.40 -1.88
N LYS A 153 -16.73 -12.53 -0.64
CA LYS A 153 -17.48 -12.14 0.57
C LYS A 153 -17.88 -10.66 0.50
N SER A 154 -17.01 -9.77 0.03
CA SER A 154 -17.34 -8.34 -0.14
C SER A 154 -18.38 -8.10 -1.24
N ARG A 155 -18.27 -8.77 -2.40
CA ARG A 155 -19.27 -8.70 -3.48
C ARG A 155 -20.63 -9.28 -3.07
N VAL A 156 -20.66 -10.38 -2.33
CA VAL A 156 -21.88 -11.00 -1.81
C VAL A 156 -22.50 -10.13 -0.72
N ALA A 157 -21.71 -9.52 0.16
CA ALA A 157 -22.19 -8.55 1.14
C ALA A 157 -22.83 -7.35 0.42
N ALA A 158 -22.16 -6.78 -0.59
CA ALA A 158 -22.71 -5.69 -1.41
C ALA A 158 -23.99 -6.10 -2.17
N ALA A 159 -24.05 -7.34 -2.71
CA ALA A 159 -25.23 -7.87 -3.37
C ALA A 159 -26.38 -8.17 -2.41
N SER A 160 -26.09 -8.58 -1.17
CA SER A 160 -27.08 -8.81 -0.12
C SER A 160 -27.75 -7.51 0.34
N VAL A 161 -26.99 -6.41 0.41
CA VAL A 161 -27.54 -5.04 0.54
C VAL A 161 -28.32 -4.66 -0.72
N GLY A 162 -27.88 -5.11 -1.90
CA GLY A 162 -28.59 -4.95 -3.18
C GLY A 162 -30.01 -5.55 -3.22
N VAL A 163 -30.25 -6.68 -2.53
CA VAL A 163 -31.61 -7.24 -2.38
C VAL A 163 -32.49 -6.33 -1.52
N PHE A 164 -31.93 -5.65 -0.50
CA PHE A 164 -32.63 -4.62 0.28
C PHE A 164 -32.81 -3.29 -0.48
N ARG A 165 -31.93 -2.96 -1.45
CA ARG A 165 -32.09 -1.79 -2.36
C ARG A 165 -33.28 -1.90 -3.32
N VAL A 166 -33.78 -3.12 -3.55
CA VAL A 166 -35.05 -3.32 -4.29
C VAL A 166 -36.27 -2.92 -3.45
N ILE A 167 -36.10 -2.83 -2.12
CA ILE A 167 -37.16 -2.56 -1.15
C ILE A 167 -37.18 -1.08 -0.72
N ASP A 168 -36.03 -0.39 -0.74
CA ASP A 168 -35.92 1.04 -0.42
C ASP A 168 -34.99 1.78 -1.42
N PRO A 169 -35.54 2.71 -2.26
CA PRO A 169 -34.78 3.46 -3.26
C PRO A 169 -33.71 4.41 -2.72
N ASN A 170 -33.71 4.75 -1.42
CA ASN A 170 -32.76 5.71 -0.83
C ASN A 170 -31.37 5.11 -0.56
N LEU A 171 -31.20 3.79 -0.63
CA LEU A 171 -29.93 3.10 -0.34
C LEU A 171 -28.98 3.01 -1.54
N ARG A 172 -29.27 3.69 -2.66
CA ARG A 172 -28.58 3.54 -3.96
C ARG A 172 -27.20 4.24 -4.05
N HIS A 173 -26.87 5.16 -3.15
CA HIS A 173 -25.64 5.98 -3.27
C HIS A 173 -24.39 5.43 -2.58
N VAL A 174 -24.44 4.24 -1.97
CA VAL A 174 -23.37 3.75 -1.09
C VAL A 174 -22.54 2.63 -1.73
N GLY A 175 -21.82 2.82 -2.83
CA GLY A 175 -20.86 1.77 -3.24
C GLY A 175 -20.41 1.73 -4.69
N GLY A 176 -19.85 2.83 -5.19
CA GLY A 176 -19.27 2.88 -6.53
C GLY A 176 -17.75 2.77 -6.60
N LEU A 177 -17.00 3.41 -5.70
CA LEU A 177 -15.59 3.75 -5.97
C LEU A 177 -14.60 3.55 -4.80
N ALA A 178 -15.07 3.24 -3.59
CA ALA A 178 -14.18 2.95 -2.44
C ALA A 178 -13.61 1.51 -2.45
N ALA A 179 -13.81 0.74 -3.53
CA ALA A 179 -13.71 -0.73 -3.52
C ALA A 179 -12.67 -1.35 -4.47
N SER A 180 -11.94 -0.58 -5.28
CA SER A 180 -11.18 -1.18 -6.40
C SER A 180 -9.66 -1.31 -6.25
N THR A 181 -8.97 -0.51 -5.43
CA THR A 181 -7.48 -0.53 -5.43
C THR A 181 -6.89 -0.80 -4.04
N ALA A 182 -7.01 0.16 -3.12
CA ALA A 182 -6.52 0.00 -1.74
C ALA A 182 -7.30 -1.06 -0.96
N GLY A 183 -8.58 -1.25 -1.25
CA GLY A 183 -9.43 -2.20 -0.54
C GLY A 183 -9.07 -3.68 -0.76
N LEU A 184 -8.34 -4.02 -1.84
CA LEU A 184 -7.88 -5.37 -2.14
C LEU A 184 -6.57 -5.72 -1.41
N ALA A 185 -5.62 -4.78 -1.39
CA ALA A 185 -4.38 -4.90 -0.62
C ALA A 185 -4.62 -4.82 0.91
N LEU A 186 -5.71 -4.16 1.33
CA LEU A 186 -6.14 -4.03 2.74
C LEU A 186 -7.15 -5.11 3.17
N LEU A 187 -7.32 -6.17 2.37
CA LEU A 187 -8.25 -7.24 2.72
C LEU A 187 -7.77 -7.98 3.97
N LYS A 188 -8.47 -7.76 5.08
CA LYS A 188 -8.22 -8.51 6.31
C LYS A 188 -8.51 -9.99 6.11
N HIS A 189 -7.51 -10.82 6.35
CA HIS A 189 -7.65 -12.26 6.36
C HIS A 189 -8.22 -12.74 7.70
N SER A 190 -8.95 -13.85 7.68
CA SER A 190 -9.42 -14.47 8.91
C SER A 190 -8.31 -15.25 9.60
N ARG A 191 -8.43 -15.50 10.90
CA ARG A 191 -7.47 -16.34 11.66
C ARG A 191 -7.22 -17.70 11.01
N ASP A 192 -8.27 -18.31 10.46
CA ASP A 192 -8.17 -19.60 9.79
C ASP A 192 -7.40 -19.49 8.46
N ASP A 193 -7.57 -18.38 7.73
CA ASP A 193 -6.81 -18.10 6.50
C ASP A 193 -5.32 -17.93 6.82
N GLU A 194 -4.99 -17.16 7.88
CA GLU A 194 -3.61 -16.99 8.35
C GLU A 194 -2.98 -18.31 8.78
N TYR A 195 -3.70 -19.13 9.55
CA TYR A 195 -3.20 -20.43 10.00
C TYR A 195 -2.99 -21.43 8.86
N GLU A 196 -3.80 -21.34 7.80
CA GLU A 196 -3.66 -22.13 6.60
C GLU A 196 -2.45 -21.64 5.78
N ALA A 197 -2.32 -20.33 5.58
CA ALA A 197 -1.17 -19.72 4.90
C ALA A 197 0.16 -20.01 5.61
N ASP A 198 0.22 -19.96 6.95
CA ASP A 198 1.39 -20.39 7.73
C ASP A 198 1.78 -21.84 7.44
N ALA A 199 0.81 -22.76 7.48
CA ALA A 199 1.08 -24.17 7.26
C ALA A 199 1.50 -24.47 5.81
N LEU A 200 0.96 -23.73 4.84
CA LEU A 200 1.38 -23.78 3.43
C LEU A 200 2.81 -23.23 3.27
N GLY A 201 3.09 -22.06 3.82
CA GLY A 201 4.39 -21.40 3.74
C GLY A 201 5.51 -22.24 4.33
N LEU A 202 5.31 -22.80 5.53
CA LEU A 202 6.28 -23.72 6.15
C LEU A 202 6.57 -24.93 5.26
N ARG A 203 5.54 -25.49 4.62
CA ARG A 203 5.69 -26.63 3.71
C ARG A 203 6.44 -26.25 2.44
N TYR A 204 6.20 -25.08 1.87
CA TYR A 204 6.90 -24.61 0.68
C TYR A 204 8.37 -24.31 0.97
N ALA A 205 8.65 -23.66 2.11
CA ALA A 205 10.01 -23.45 2.60
C ALA A 205 10.77 -24.77 2.74
N GLU A 206 10.19 -25.75 3.45
CA GLU A 206 10.80 -27.07 3.64
C GLU A 206 11.08 -27.79 2.31
N ARG A 207 10.13 -27.75 1.36
CA ARG A 207 10.30 -28.38 0.03
C ARG A 207 11.36 -27.70 -0.82
N ALA A 208 11.44 -26.37 -0.76
CA ALA A 208 12.41 -25.58 -1.51
C ALA A 208 13.81 -25.57 -0.86
N GLY A 209 13.96 -26.13 0.34
CA GLY A 209 15.23 -26.28 1.04
C GLY A 209 15.60 -25.12 1.98
N PHE A 210 14.65 -24.23 2.27
CA PHE A 210 14.79 -23.20 3.30
C PHE A 210 14.41 -23.74 4.68
N ASP A 211 14.93 -23.12 5.74
CA ASP A 211 14.62 -23.49 7.12
C ASP A 211 13.27 -22.90 7.56
N PRO A 212 12.22 -23.73 7.79
CA PRO A 212 10.92 -23.23 8.23
C PRO A 212 10.96 -22.56 9.62
N ALA A 213 11.99 -22.82 10.44
CA ALA A 213 12.15 -22.18 11.75
C ALA A 213 12.38 -20.66 11.63
N ALA A 214 12.88 -20.16 10.50
CA ALA A 214 13.05 -18.72 10.23
C ALA A 214 11.72 -17.94 10.30
N THR A 215 10.57 -18.60 10.15
CA THR A 215 9.26 -17.96 10.36
C THR A 215 9.09 -17.45 11.80
N VAL A 216 9.71 -18.10 12.80
CA VAL A 216 9.71 -17.61 14.19
C VAL A 216 10.51 -16.31 14.30
N ASP A 217 11.66 -16.23 13.62
CA ASP A 217 12.53 -15.05 13.62
C ASP A 217 11.83 -13.85 12.97
N VAL A 218 11.07 -14.08 11.88
CA VAL A 218 10.22 -13.06 11.26
C VAL A 218 9.17 -12.54 12.24
N PHE A 219 8.46 -13.40 12.97
CA PHE A 219 7.49 -12.94 13.97
C PHE A 219 8.13 -12.16 15.12
N ASP A 220 9.33 -12.57 15.55
CA ASP A 220 10.09 -11.84 16.58
C ASP A 220 10.55 -10.46 16.07
N MET A 221 11.00 -10.39 14.81
CA MET A 221 11.32 -9.13 14.13
C MET A 221 10.08 -8.22 14.08
N LEU A 222 8.95 -8.72 13.60
CA LEU A 222 7.70 -7.97 13.50
C LEU A 222 7.21 -7.47 14.86
N THR A 223 7.42 -8.27 15.92
CA THR A 223 7.13 -7.87 17.31
C THR A 223 8.04 -6.73 17.77
N ARG A 224 9.34 -6.77 17.45
CA ARG A 224 10.29 -5.71 17.77
C ARG A 224 9.94 -4.40 17.07
N VAL A 225 9.60 -4.45 15.77
CA VAL A 225 9.18 -3.29 14.99
C VAL A 225 7.88 -2.69 15.57
N SER A 226 6.85 -3.52 15.79
CA SER A 226 5.53 -3.05 16.23
C SER A 226 5.53 -2.38 17.62
N ARG A 227 6.43 -2.79 18.52
CA ARG A 227 6.56 -2.17 19.85
C ARG A 227 7.12 -0.75 19.79
N ALA A 228 7.92 -0.42 18.79
CA ALA A 228 8.45 0.93 18.61
C ALA A 228 7.38 1.91 18.13
N GLU A 229 6.38 1.41 17.41
CA GLU A 229 5.23 2.15 16.94
C GLU A 229 4.12 2.29 18.01
N ALA A 230 4.39 1.92 19.28
CA ALA A 230 3.42 2.03 20.37
C ALA A 230 2.95 3.49 20.58
N GLY A 231 1.76 3.80 20.07
CA GLY A 231 1.17 5.15 20.03
C GLY A 231 0.88 5.70 18.63
N GLN A 232 1.33 5.00 17.58
CA GLN A 232 1.02 5.23 16.16
C GLN A 232 -0.17 4.35 15.71
N PRO A 233 -0.73 4.55 14.50
CA PRO A 233 -1.69 3.61 13.91
C PRO A 233 -1.17 2.17 13.95
N VAL A 234 -2.08 1.18 13.97
CA VAL A 234 -1.73 -0.25 13.95
C VAL A 234 -0.81 -0.51 12.74
N PRO A 235 0.36 -1.15 12.92
CA PRO A 235 1.28 -1.47 11.82
C PRO A 235 0.54 -2.07 10.62
N ASP A 236 0.91 -1.69 9.40
CA ASP A 236 0.15 -2.07 8.20
C ASP A 236 0.03 -3.59 8.03
N TRP A 237 1.10 -4.33 8.30
CA TRP A 237 1.09 -5.79 8.28
C TRP A 237 0.13 -6.40 9.32
N LEU A 238 -0.07 -5.78 10.49
CA LEU A 238 -1.05 -6.23 11.50
C LEU A 238 -2.49 -5.93 11.08
N SER A 239 -2.66 -4.89 10.26
CA SER A 239 -3.96 -4.54 9.73
C SER A 239 -4.46 -5.59 8.73
N THR A 240 -3.55 -6.22 7.98
CA THR A 240 -3.85 -7.28 6.99
C THR A 240 -3.74 -8.69 7.58
N HIS A 241 -2.77 -8.95 8.46
CA HIS A 241 -2.44 -10.26 9.05
C HIS A 241 -2.54 -10.26 10.59
N PRO A 242 -3.72 -10.58 11.18
CA PRO A 242 -3.91 -10.51 12.62
C PRO A 242 -3.23 -11.65 13.42
N ASP A 243 -3.13 -11.43 14.74
CA ASP A 243 -2.75 -12.40 15.80
C ASP A 243 -1.32 -13.00 15.71
N PRO A 244 -0.26 -12.18 15.56
CA PRO A 244 1.10 -12.70 15.39
C PRO A 244 1.63 -13.52 16.56
N GLU A 245 1.30 -13.18 17.81
CA GLU A 245 1.83 -13.88 18.98
C GLU A 245 1.35 -15.34 19.02
N LEU A 246 0.06 -15.57 18.77
CA LEU A 246 -0.51 -16.93 18.73
C LEU A 246 0.01 -17.74 17.53
N ARG A 247 0.22 -17.08 16.39
CA ARG A 247 0.80 -17.70 15.19
C ARG A 247 2.25 -18.09 15.41
N ARG A 248 3.06 -17.21 16.02
CA ARG A 248 4.44 -17.48 16.43
C ARG A 248 4.52 -18.74 17.28
N ASP A 249 3.73 -18.82 18.35
CA ASP A 249 3.75 -19.98 19.26
C ASP A 249 3.33 -21.28 18.55
N ARG A 250 2.34 -21.19 17.66
CA ARG A 250 1.91 -22.32 16.83
C ARG A 250 3.03 -22.77 15.90
N VAL A 251 3.67 -21.87 15.16
CA VAL A 251 4.77 -22.19 14.25
C VAL A 251 5.97 -22.76 15.02
N ALA A 252 6.31 -22.20 16.18
CA ALA A 252 7.37 -22.71 17.05
C ALA A 252 7.09 -24.15 17.52
N SER A 253 5.82 -24.55 17.68
CA SER A 253 5.46 -25.94 17.99
C SER A 253 5.54 -26.90 16.80
N MET A 254 5.54 -26.38 15.57
CA MET A 254 5.58 -27.16 14.32
C MET A 254 7.01 -27.30 13.76
N THR A 255 7.92 -26.43 14.19
CA THR A 255 9.32 -26.37 13.76
C THR A 255 10.25 -26.83 14.88
N LYS A 256 11.53 -27.05 14.58
CA LYS A 256 12.52 -27.50 15.57
C LYS A 256 13.63 -26.47 15.70
N GLY A 257 13.60 -25.69 16.77
CA GLY A 257 14.66 -24.73 17.10
C GLY A 257 14.35 -23.31 16.64
N GLU A 258 15.36 -22.46 16.76
CA GLU A 258 15.40 -21.11 16.16
C GLU A 258 15.90 -21.24 14.72
N GLY A 259 15.62 -20.24 13.86
CA GLY A 259 16.13 -20.26 12.50
C GLY A 259 17.66 -20.14 12.43
N PRO A 260 18.23 -20.18 11.22
CA PRO A 260 19.69 -20.23 11.03
C PRO A 260 20.40 -18.92 11.45
N GLY A 261 19.65 -17.88 11.78
CA GLY A 261 20.17 -16.58 12.15
C GLY A 261 20.67 -15.77 10.94
N PRO A 262 21.43 -14.69 11.18
CA PRO A 262 21.84 -13.79 10.12
C PRO A 262 22.79 -14.43 9.10
N GLU A 263 22.45 -14.27 7.83
CA GLU A 263 23.23 -14.74 6.69
C GLU A 263 24.02 -13.59 6.07
N ARG A 264 25.34 -13.77 5.95
CA ARG A 264 26.23 -12.73 5.39
C ARG A 264 25.83 -12.31 3.97
N ALA A 265 25.61 -13.28 3.08
CA ALA A 265 25.29 -13.00 1.67
C ALA A 265 24.00 -12.19 1.54
N PHE A 266 22.98 -12.53 2.34
CA PHE A 266 21.74 -11.77 2.41
C PHE A 266 21.96 -10.34 2.92
N LEU A 267 22.68 -10.19 4.04
CA LEU A 267 22.94 -8.86 4.59
C LEU A 267 23.72 -7.96 3.62
N GLU A 268 24.64 -8.51 2.84
CA GLU A 268 25.38 -7.75 1.83
C GLU A 268 24.46 -7.16 0.74
N HIS A 269 23.33 -7.81 0.41
CA HIS A 269 22.31 -7.25 -0.49
C HIS A 269 21.58 -6.03 0.10
N LEU A 270 21.66 -5.81 1.42
CA LEU A 270 21.02 -4.67 2.07
C LEU A 270 21.92 -3.42 2.10
N ASP A 271 23.21 -3.51 1.76
CA ASP A 271 24.09 -2.33 1.73
C ASP A 271 23.63 -1.33 0.65
N GLY A 272 23.41 -0.09 1.07
CA GLY A 272 22.94 0.97 0.19
C GLY A 272 21.43 1.04 0.03
N VAL A 273 20.65 0.08 0.57
CA VAL A 273 19.17 0.15 0.51
C VAL A 273 18.68 1.42 1.21
N ILE A 274 17.73 2.13 0.59
CA ILE A 274 17.14 3.34 1.16
C ILE A 274 16.39 2.99 2.45
N TYR A 275 16.71 3.71 3.52
CA TYR A 275 16.08 3.54 4.82
C TYR A 275 15.11 4.70 5.10
N GLY A 276 13.88 4.37 5.51
CA GLY A 276 12.83 5.37 5.72
C GLY A 276 12.33 6.02 4.43
N ARG A 277 11.58 7.13 4.54
CA ARG A 277 11.06 7.83 3.35
C ARG A 277 12.19 8.37 2.47
N ASP A 278 12.04 8.26 1.15
CA ASP A 278 12.95 8.92 0.22
C ASP A 278 12.63 10.43 0.19
N PRO A 279 13.52 11.31 0.69
CA PRO A 279 13.25 12.75 0.69
C PRO A 279 13.15 13.33 -0.72
N ARG A 280 13.60 12.59 -1.75
CA ARG A 280 13.48 13.01 -3.16
C ARG A 280 12.03 13.00 -3.65
N ASP A 281 11.15 12.27 -2.97
CA ASP A 281 9.71 12.18 -3.25
C ASP A 281 8.88 13.14 -2.39
N GLY A 282 9.53 14.11 -1.72
CA GLY A 282 8.84 15.11 -0.94
C GLY A 282 9.31 15.15 0.51
N PHE A 283 9.49 16.35 1.05
CA PHE A 283 9.76 16.57 2.46
C PHE A 283 9.35 17.96 2.90
N MET A 284 9.21 18.15 4.21
CA MET A 284 8.95 19.46 4.83
C MET A 284 10.26 20.03 5.39
N VAL A 285 10.52 21.30 5.11
CA VAL A 285 11.53 22.12 5.79
C VAL A 285 10.81 23.30 6.42
N GLU A 286 10.76 23.35 7.75
CA GLU A 286 9.91 24.29 8.48
C GLU A 286 8.45 24.17 7.99
N SER A 287 7.87 25.25 7.44
CA SER A 287 6.54 25.25 6.81
C SER A 287 6.60 25.12 5.27
N THR A 288 7.73 24.77 4.68
CA THR A 288 7.89 24.66 3.22
C THR A 288 7.86 23.20 2.78
N PHE A 289 6.94 22.85 1.89
CA PHE A 289 6.98 21.58 1.18
C PHE A 289 7.94 21.70 -0.02
N VAL A 290 8.81 20.71 -0.18
CA VAL A 290 9.73 20.60 -1.31
C VAL A 290 9.65 19.21 -1.91
N HIS A 291 9.55 19.12 -3.23
CA HIS A 291 9.64 17.87 -3.99
C HIS A 291 10.86 17.89 -4.91
N PRO A 292 12.02 17.33 -4.49
CA PRO A 292 13.31 17.46 -5.19
C PRO A 292 13.31 17.05 -6.65
N ARG A 293 12.66 15.93 -7.01
CA ARG A 293 12.67 15.40 -8.39
C ARG A 293 12.03 16.35 -9.39
N THR A 294 10.93 16.99 -9.00
CA THR A 294 10.25 18.01 -9.84
C THR A 294 10.82 19.41 -9.58
N GLY A 295 11.50 19.60 -8.45
CA GLY A 295 11.96 20.90 -7.97
C GLY A 295 10.83 21.79 -7.45
N LEU A 296 9.62 21.26 -7.28
CA LEU A 296 8.46 22.00 -6.79
C LEU A 296 8.68 22.42 -5.33
N ARG A 297 8.28 23.66 -4.99
CA ARG A 297 8.08 24.07 -3.60
C ARG A 297 6.79 24.85 -3.41
N VAL A 298 6.27 24.81 -2.20
CA VAL A 298 5.19 25.68 -1.73
C VAL A 298 5.27 25.86 -0.21
N ASP A 299 5.01 27.06 0.27
CA ASP A 299 5.00 27.41 1.68
C ASP A 299 3.58 27.19 2.25
N VAL A 300 3.47 26.29 3.21
CA VAL A 300 2.24 26.00 3.96
C VAL A 300 1.93 27.17 4.90
N PRO A 301 0.65 27.61 5.02
CA PRO A 301 0.30 28.72 5.89
C PRO A 301 0.74 28.50 7.36
N PRO A 302 1.19 29.55 8.07
CA PRO A 302 1.65 29.41 9.45
C PRO A 302 0.60 28.79 10.38
N GLY A 303 1.03 27.83 11.21
CA GLY A 303 0.15 27.16 12.17
C GLY A 303 -0.79 26.10 11.57
N TRP A 304 -0.76 25.90 10.25
CA TRP A 304 -1.42 24.77 9.61
C TRP A 304 -0.60 23.50 9.78
N LYS A 305 -1.30 22.38 9.89
CA LYS A 305 -0.72 21.04 9.77
C LYS A 305 -0.58 20.69 8.30
N ALA A 306 0.37 19.82 7.97
CA ALA A 306 0.55 19.31 6.62
C ALA A 306 0.90 17.82 6.62
N ALA A 307 0.50 17.13 5.56
CA ALA A 307 0.90 15.77 5.23
C ALA A 307 1.21 15.71 3.73
N HIS A 308 2.12 14.83 3.34
CA HIS A 308 2.49 14.66 1.93
C HIS A 308 2.74 13.18 1.60
N GLU A 309 2.55 12.86 0.32
CA GLU A 309 2.77 11.55 -0.28
C GLU A 309 3.15 11.76 -1.75
N GLY A 310 4.40 11.43 -2.11
CA GLY A 310 4.97 11.83 -3.39
C GLY A 310 4.85 13.35 -3.61
N VAL A 311 4.37 13.74 -4.79
CA VAL A 311 4.14 15.16 -5.14
C VAL A 311 2.87 15.75 -4.50
N ARG A 312 2.01 14.93 -3.90
CA ARG A 312 0.78 15.41 -3.26
C ARG A 312 1.10 16.02 -1.90
N LEU A 313 0.58 17.22 -1.68
CA LEU A 313 0.59 17.90 -0.39
C LEU A 313 -0.85 18.16 0.04
N GLU A 314 -1.15 17.87 1.30
CA GLU A 314 -2.36 18.32 1.97
C GLU A 314 -2.00 19.18 3.17
N ALA A 315 -2.75 20.25 3.39
CA ALA A 315 -2.60 21.10 4.55
C ALA A 315 -3.93 21.53 5.13
N TRP A 316 -3.98 21.72 6.45
CA TRP A 316 -5.19 22.14 7.14
C TRP A 316 -4.91 22.95 8.42
N PRO A 317 -5.78 23.91 8.75
CA PRO A 317 -5.73 24.66 9.99
C PRO A 317 -5.99 23.77 11.21
N LYS A 318 -5.67 24.28 12.41
CA LYS A 318 -5.94 23.59 13.68
C LYS A 318 -7.43 23.29 13.93
N ASP A 319 -8.32 24.16 13.46
CA ASP A 319 -9.78 23.98 13.60
C ASP A 319 -10.41 23.11 12.52
N GLU A 320 -9.61 22.65 11.55
CA GLU A 320 -10.02 21.79 10.44
C GLU A 320 -11.11 22.35 9.52
N GLY A 321 -11.48 23.63 9.63
CA GLY A 321 -12.53 24.27 8.82
C GLY A 321 -12.16 24.54 7.36
N ALA A 322 -10.95 24.14 6.95
CA ALA A 322 -10.50 24.19 5.57
C ALA A 322 -9.54 23.03 5.24
N ARG A 323 -9.39 22.73 3.96
CA ARG A 323 -8.40 21.80 3.42
C ARG A 323 -7.76 22.44 2.19
N LEU A 324 -6.44 22.38 2.11
CA LEU A 324 -5.65 22.71 0.94
C LEU A 324 -5.03 21.42 0.39
N MET A 325 -5.01 21.31 -0.93
CA MET A 325 -4.38 20.22 -1.65
C MET A 325 -3.56 20.78 -2.81
N LEU A 326 -2.39 20.19 -3.04
CA LEU A 326 -1.57 20.37 -4.23
C LEU A 326 -1.28 19.00 -4.83
N THR A 327 -1.35 18.89 -6.16
CA THR A 327 -0.92 17.70 -6.92
C THR A 327 -0.52 18.09 -8.34
N THR A 328 0.11 17.18 -9.07
CA THR A 328 0.24 17.28 -10.54
C THR A 328 -0.92 16.56 -11.22
N ILE A 329 -1.33 17.06 -12.38
CA ILE A 329 -2.35 16.46 -13.24
C ILE A 329 -1.85 16.39 -14.69
N GLU A 330 -2.34 15.41 -15.44
CA GLU A 330 -2.14 15.34 -16.88
C GLU A 330 -3.14 16.28 -17.57
N ALA A 331 -2.65 17.36 -18.17
CA ALA A 331 -3.43 18.29 -18.95
C ALA A 331 -2.54 18.99 -19.99
N GLU A 332 -3.14 19.44 -21.10
CA GLU A 332 -2.41 20.13 -22.17
C GLU A 332 -1.83 21.48 -21.71
N SER A 333 -2.54 22.17 -20.81
CA SER A 333 -2.13 23.43 -20.21
C SER A 333 -2.97 23.72 -18.96
N ALA A 334 -2.52 24.68 -18.16
CA ALA A 334 -3.25 25.22 -17.03
C ALA A 334 -4.62 25.78 -17.45
N GLN A 335 -4.70 26.39 -18.64
CA GLN A 335 -5.96 26.88 -19.20
C GLN A 335 -6.93 25.73 -19.52
N ALA A 336 -6.44 24.65 -20.15
CA ALA A 336 -7.26 23.48 -20.47
C ALA A 336 -7.79 22.81 -19.19
N ALA A 337 -6.93 22.63 -18.19
CA ALA A 337 -7.33 22.08 -16.89
C ALA A 337 -8.37 22.96 -16.18
N PHE A 338 -8.19 24.28 -16.23
CA PHE A 338 -9.14 25.24 -15.66
C PHE A 338 -10.51 25.18 -16.34
N ASP A 339 -10.54 25.14 -17.67
CA ASP A 339 -11.79 25.06 -18.43
C ASP A 339 -12.52 23.73 -18.17
N GLU A 340 -11.78 22.62 -18.10
CA GLU A 340 -12.32 21.31 -17.75
C GLU A 340 -12.90 21.28 -16.34
N PHE A 341 -12.19 21.84 -15.35
CA PHE A 341 -12.62 21.87 -13.95
C PHE A 341 -13.99 22.55 -13.76
N PHE A 342 -14.28 23.61 -14.52
CA PHE A 342 -15.56 24.33 -14.44
C PHE A 342 -16.61 23.86 -15.46
N ALA A 343 -16.29 22.94 -16.38
CA ALA A 343 -17.20 22.52 -17.45
C ALA A 343 -18.49 21.84 -16.95
N GLY A 344 -18.43 21.17 -15.80
CA GLY A 344 -19.54 20.36 -15.27
C GLY A 344 -20.70 21.13 -14.65
N GLY A 345 -20.57 22.46 -14.45
CA GLY A 345 -21.63 23.33 -13.90
C GLY A 345 -21.99 23.09 -12.41
N ALA A 346 -21.41 22.07 -11.77
CA ALA A 346 -21.58 21.80 -10.34
C ALA A 346 -20.79 22.77 -9.44
N ILE A 347 -19.82 23.48 -10.01
CA ILE A 347 -18.95 24.43 -9.32
C ILE A 347 -19.24 25.83 -9.87
N GLU A 348 -19.67 26.73 -9.00
CA GLU A 348 -19.84 28.14 -9.33
C GLU A 348 -18.46 28.80 -9.42
N ARG A 349 -18.16 29.38 -10.59
CA ARG A 349 -16.89 30.09 -10.82
C ARG A 349 -17.00 31.54 -10.36
N GLY A 350 -16.07 31.96 -9.51
CA GLY A 350 -15.88 33.35 -9.10
C GLY A 350 -15.07 34.15 -10.12
N GLU A 351 -14.46 35.24 -9.64
CA GLU A 351 -13.56 36.05 -10.47
C GLU A 351 -12.30 35.25 -10.85
N GLN A 352 -11.96 35.29 -12.14
CA GLN A 352 -10.75 34.67 -12.68
C GLN A 352 -9.59 35.65 -12.60
N TRP A 353 -8.43 35.13 -12.24
CA TRP A 353 -7.16 35.81 -12.33
C TRP A 353 -6.16 34.97 -13.14
N SER A 354 -5.31 35.63 -13.92
CA SER A 354 -4.22 34.98 -14.65
C SER A 354 -2.96 35.81 -14.49
N GLY A 355 -1.81 35.17 -14.37
CA GLY A 355 -0.54 35.85 -14.13
C GLY A 355 0.64 34.88 -14.07
N GLN A 356 1.61 35.21 -13.22
CA GLN A 356 2.75 34.35 -12.95
C GLN A 356 2.96 34.13 -11.45
N VAL A 357 3.33 32.91 -11.07
CA VAL A 357 3.81 32.54 -9.72
C VAL A 357 5.10 31.75 -9.85
N GLY A 358 6.14 32.15 -9.12
CA GLY A 358 7.45 31.50 -9.21
C GLY A 358 8.09 31.51 -10.62
N GLY A 359 7.65 32.41 -11.51
CA GLY A 359 8.08 32.45 -12.92
C GLY A 359 7.26 31.59 -13.89
N PHE A 360 6.23 30.90 -13.40
CA PHE A 360 5.36 30.01 -14.17
C PHE A 360 3.99 30.64 -14.43
N SER A 361 3.41 30.38 -15.61
CA SER A 361 2.06 30.83 -15.96
C SER A 361 1.02 30.17 -15.07
N VAL A 362 0.08 30.95 -14.56
CA VAL A 362 -0.98 30.46 -13.68
C VAL A 362 -2.32 31.06 -14.06
N ILE A 363 -3.37 30.26 -13.92
CA ILE A 363 -4.77 30.69 -13.92
C ILE A 363 -5.43 30.25 -12.63
N SER A 364 -6.18 31.14 -12.00
CA SER A 364 -6.84 30.90 -10.72
C SER A 364 -8.23 31.50 -10.71
N ALA A 365 -9.13 30.93 -9.91
CA ALA A 365 -10.41 31.54 -9.63
C ALA A 365 -10.90 31.16 -8.23
N GLY A 366 -11.65 32.06 -7.62
CA GLY A 366 -12.52 31.69 -6.52
C GLY A 366 -13.59 30.70 -7.01
N LEU A 367 -14.07 29.84 -6.11
CA LEU A 367 -15.14 28.91 -6.42
C LEU A 367 -16.14 28.80 -5.26
N ALA A 368 -17.36 28.36 -5.59
CA ALA A 368 -18.36 27.96 -4.61
C ALA A 368 -19.04 26.67 -5.05
N ILE A 369 -19.28 25.78 -4.09
CA ILE A 369 -20.06 24.55 -4.29
C ILE A 369 -21.27 24.65 -3.38
N ARG A 370 -22.46 24.74 -3.99
CA ARG A 370 -23.73 24.83 -3.26
C ARG A 370 -24.45 23.50 -3.29
N SER A 371 -24.72 22.96 -2.11
CA SER A 371 -25.69 21.90 -1.90
C SER A 371 -26.89 22.44 -1.11
N SER A 372 -27.92 21.61 -0.91
CA SER A 372 -29.09 21.99 -0.11
C SER A 372 -28.78 22.21 1.37
N GLU A 373 -27.64 21.71 1.86
CA GLU A 373 -27.30 21.69 3.29
C GLU A 373 -26.00 22.44 3.61
N VAL A 374 -25.08 22.55 2.65
CA VAL A 374 -23.74 23.12 2.86
C VAL A 374 -23.35 24.00 1.67
N VAL A 375 -22.77 25.16 1.98
CA VAL A 375 -22.05 26.01 1.02
C VAL A 375 -20.57 25.93 1.34
N VAL A 376 -19.79 25.40 0.40
CA VAL A 376 -18.33 25.36 0.47
C VAL A 376 -17.79 26.45 -0.44
N MET A 377 -16.85 27.23 0.06
CA MET A 377 -16.12 28.22 -0.71
C MET A 377 -14.70 27.73 -0.96
N GLY A 378 -14.06 28.21 -2.02
CA GLY A 378 -12.74 27.72 -2.39
C GLY A 378 -11.93 28.67 -3.25
N LEU A 379 -10.67 28.30 -3.42
CA LEU A 379 -9.74 28.88 -4.38
C LEU A 379 -9.08 27.74 -5.13
N VAL A 380 -9.07 27.83 -6.46
CA VAL A 380 -8.34 26.89 -7.31
C VAL A 380 -7.30 27.65 -8.12
N ALA A 381 -6.14 27.05 -8.35
CA ALA A 381 -5.11 27.54 -9.24
C ALA A 381 -4.51 26.37 -10.04
N PHE A 382 -4.27 26.59 -11.32
CA PHE A 382 -3.55 25.69 -12.21
C PHE A 382 -2.31 26.40 -12.72
N VAL A 383 -1.16 25.74 -12.65
CA VAL A 383 0.14 26.30 -13.03
C VAL A 383 0.79 25.43 -14.10
N ASP A 384 1.20 26.04 -15.21
CA ASP A 384 2.01 25.38 -16.23
C ASP A 384 3.43 25.18 -15.66
N TYR A 385 3.81 23.94 -15.36
CA TYR A 385 5.07 23.62 -14.69
C TYR A 385 5.83 22.53 -15.44
N ASP A 386 6.83 22.94 -16.22
CA ASP A 386 7.59 22.08 -17.13
C ASP A 386 6.64 21.28 -18.05
N ASP A 387 6.63 19.95 -17.97
CA ASP A 387 5.82 19.06 -18.81
C ASP A 387 4.49 18.63 -18.14
N THR A 388 4.12 19.24 -17.01
CA THR A 388 2.89 18.92 -16.27
C THR A 388 2.13 20.18 -15.85
N VAL A 389 0.90 20.00 -15.37
CA VAL A 389 0.12 21.05 -14.73
C VAL A 389 0.06 20.77 -13.24
N VAL A 390 0.43 21.76 -12.43
CA VAL A 390 0.21 21.68 -10.98
C VAL A 390 -1.17 22.25 -10.68
N ALA A 391 -2.01 21.45 -10.03
CA ALA A 391 -3.30 21.87 -9.52
C ALA A 391 -3.19 22.13 -8.01
N MET A 392 -3.59 23.32 -7.60
CA MET A 392 -3.73 23.71 -6.20
C MET A 392 -5.19 24.04 -5.93
N LEU A 393 -5.78 23.37 -4.94
CA LEU A 393 -7.18 23.53 -4.56
C LEU A 393 -7.28 23.72 -3.06
N ALA A 394 -7.99 24.75 -2.63
CA ALA A 394 -8.40 24.91 -1.24
C ALA A 394 -9.91 25.03 -1.16
N LEU A 395 -10.49 24.34 -0.19
CA LEU A 395 -11.91 24.34 0.12
C LEU A 395 -12.09 24.60 1.60
N GLY A 396 -13.14 25.33 1.96
CA GLY A 396 -13.50 25.57 3.36
C GLY A 396 -14.95 25.95 3.52
N GLU A 397 -15.37 25.99 4.78
CA GLU A 397 -16.70 26.47 5.15
C GLU A 397 -16.88 27.92 4.71
N ALA A 398 -18.08 28.29 4.25
CA ALA A 398 -18.36 29.66 3.83
C ALA A 398 -18.17 30.66 4.97
N GLU A 399 -18.46 30.26 6.22
CA GLU A 399 -18.16 31.04 7.40
C GLU A 399 -16.64 31.10 7.63
N GLY A 400 -16.07 32.31 7.63
CA GLY A 400 -14.63 32.52 7.81
C GLY A 400 -13.77 32.33 6.57
N TRP A 401 -14.33 31.95 5.41
CA TRP A 401 -13.58 31.77 4.17
C TRP A 401 -12.80 33.02 3.73
N GLU A 402 -13.37 34.21 3.92
CA GLU A 402 -12.72 35.46 3.50
C GLU A 402 -11.36 35.68 4.17
N ALA A 403 -11.24 35.41 5.46
CA ALA A 403 -9.95 35.48 6.15
C ALA A 403 -9.00 34.36 5.69
N ARG A 404 -9.55 33.17 5.42
CA ARG A 404 -8.76 32.01 4.98
C ARG A 404 -8.27 32.10 3.55
N SER A 405 -9.01 32.78 2.68
CA SER A 405 -8.64 32.92 1.28
C SER A 405 -7.35 33.74 1.12
N GLU A 406 -7.06 34.68 2.02
CA GLU A 406 -5.79 35.42 2.04
C GLU A 406 -4.60 34.52 2.41
N GLU A 407 -4.75 33.66 3.42
CA GLU A 407 -3.73 32.67 3.82
C GLU A 407 -3.45 31.68 2.67
N VAL A 408 -4.52 31.16 2.05
CA VAL A 408 -4.44 30.25 0.90
C VAL A 408 -3.81 30.94 -0.30
N ALA A 409 -4.22 32.16 -0.63
CA ALA A 409 -3.65 32.90 -1.76
C ALA A 409 -2.15 33.17 -1.55
N THR A 410 -1.73 33.46 -0.32
CA THR A 410 -0.31 33.60 0.03
C THR A 410 0.46 32.30 -0.17
N CYS A 411 -0.12 31.16 0.26
CA CYS A 411 0.43 29.83 -0.02
C CYS A 411 0.55 29.59 -1.53
N PHE A 412 -0.51 29.79 -2.32
CA PHE A 412 -0.45 29.57 -3.77
C PHE A 412 0.55 30.50 -4.47
N ALA A 413 0.70 31.74 -3.99
CA ALA A 413 1.67 32.70 -4.50
C ALA A 413 3.13 32.34 -4.18
N SER A 414 3.37 31.53 -3.13
CA SER A 414 4.70 31.02 -2.78
C SER A 414 5.19 29.90 -3.70
N PHE A 415 4.30 29.33 -4.52
CA PHE A 415 4.62 28.28 -5.48
C PHE A 415 5.81 28.70 -6.36
N GLY A 416 6.73 27.77 -6.56
CA GLY A 416 7.81 27.95 -7.51
C GLY A 416 8.82 26.84 -7.46
N ARG A 417 10.03 27.14 -7.93
CA ARG A 417 11.15 26.19 -7.96
C ARG A 417 12.00 26.30 -6.70
N ALA A 418 12.27 25.18 -6.06
CA ALA A 418 13.16 25.06 -4.93
C ALA A 418 14.61 25.39 -5.30
N GLU A 419 15.35 25.97 -4.36
CA GLU A 419 16.78 26.24 -4.51
C GLU A 419 17.58 24.93 -4.68
N ALA A 420 18.73 25.01 -5.35
CA ALA A 420 19.54 23.83 -5.68
C ALA A 420 19.87 22.93 -4.47
N PRO A 421 20.25 23.45 -3.28
CA PRO A 421 20.54 22.59 -2.13
C PRO A 421 19.35 21.72 -1.70
N LEU A 422 18.12 22.25 -1.78
CA LEU A 422 16.90 21.52 -1.41
C LEU A 422 16.48 20.50 -2.48
N ARG A 423 17.06 20.56 -3.68
CA ARG A 423 16.82 19.61 -4.78
C ARG A 423 17.86 18.51 -4.87
N SER A 424 18.98 18.63 -4.15
CA SER A 424 20.09 17.67 -4.16
C SER A 424 20.19 16.89 -2.85
N VAL A 425 19.06 16.70 -2.15
CA VAL A 425 18.99 15.87 -0.95
C VAL A 425 19.23 14.40 -1.30
N GLU A 426 19.99 13.73 -0.45
CA GLU A 426 20.26 12.30 -0.58
C GLU A 426 19.44 11.52 0.46
N PRO A 427 18.90 10.34 0.10
CA PRO A 427 18.21 9.49 1.05
C PRO A 427 19.15 8.95 2.12
N MET A 428 18.58 8.63 3.28
CA MET A 428 19.26 7.77 4.24
C MET A 428 19.41 6.37 3.66
N ARG A 429 20.53 5.71 3.94
CA ARG A 429 20.84 4.37 3.43
C ARG A 429 21.31 3.46 4.54
N VAL A 430 20.90 2.20 4.45
CA VAL A 430 21.49 1.13 5.23
C VAL A 430 22.95 0.97 4.83
N ARG A 431 23.82 0.81 5.83
CA ARG A 431 25.22 0.47 5.67
C ARG A 431 25.52 -0.80 6.42
N VAL A 432 26.05 -1.79 5.73
CA VAL A 432 26.39 -3.08 6.30
C VAL A 432 27.90 -3.11 6.52
N GLU A 433 28.30 -3.11 7.79
CA GLU A 433 29.70 -3.09 8.18
C GLU A 433 30.08 -4.33 9.00
N GLU A 434 31.29 -4.83 8.75
CA GLU A 434 31.87 -5.90 9.54
C GLU A 434 32.58 -5.34 10.77
N LEU A 435 32.26 -5.89 11.95
CA LEU A 435 32.91 -5.51 13.19
C LEU A 435 34.38 -5.95 13.19
N ALA A 436 35.30 -4.98 13.24
CA ALA A 436 36.74 -5.26 13.30
C ALA A 436 37.19 -5.87 14.65
N ALA A 437 36.42 -5.65 15.70
CA ALA A 437 36.69 -6.14 17.05
C ALA A 437 35.37 -6.40 17.79
N GLU A 438 35.45 -7.18 18.86
CA GLU A 438 34.32 -7.41 19.75
C GLU A 438 33.83 -6.07 20.35
N THR A 439 32.52 -5.81 20.26
CA THR A 439 31.89 -4.57 20.76
C THR A 439 30.40 -4.77 21.02
N THR A 440 29.72 -3.75 21.53
CA THR A 440 28.25 -3.68 21.62
C THR A 440 27.71 -2.62 20.65
N LEU A 441 26.41 -2.65 20.33
CA LEU A 441 25.79 -1.59 19.53
C LEU A 441 25.81 -0.25 20.26
N ALA A 442 25.66 -0.23 21.59
CA ALA A 442 25.74 0.98 22.39
C ALA A 442 27.10 1.67 22.24
N ARG A 443 28.18 0.89 22.30
CA ARG A 443 29.54 1.40 22.08
C ARG A 443 29.77 1.82 20.64
N LEU A 444 29.30 1.02 19.69
CA LEU A 444 29.40 1.35 18.27
C LEU A 444 28.72 2.69 17.94
N GLN A 445 27.52 2.92 18.49
CA GLN A 445 26.78 4.17 18.32
C GLN A 445 27.49 5.37 18.97
N ALA A 446 28.21 5.17 20.08
CA ALA A 446 28.99 6.23 20.72
C ALA A 446 30.25 6.58 19.91
N ASP A 447 30.94 5.57 19.37
CA ASP A 447 32.19 5.74 18.63
C ASP A 447 31.96 6.21 17.18
N ARG A 448 30.91 5.68 16.53
CA ARG A 448 30.53 5.95 15.13
C ARG A 448 28.99 6.07 15.02
N PRO A 449 28.44 7.26 15.31
CA PRO A 449 27.00 7.46 15.36
C PRO A 449 26.30 7.10 14.04
N SER A 450 25.25 6.29 14.14
CA SER A 450 24.21 6.13 13.12
C SER A 450 23.26 7.33 13.16
N VAL A 451 22.63 7.63 12.03
CA VAL A 451 21.62 8.69 11.91
C VAL A 451 20.37 8.35 12.74
N VAL A 452 20.07 7.07 12.87
CA VAL A 452 19.00 6.57 13.76
C VAL A 452 19.49 6.43 15.20
N ASP A 453 18.57 6.49 16.16
CA ASP A 453 18.91 6.32 17.57
C ASP A 453 19.29 4.87 17.91
N LEU A 454 19.80 4.66 19.12
CA LEU A 454 20.26 3.33 19.57
C LEU A 454 19.13 2.29 19.63
N ALA A 455 17.90 2.72 19.92
CA ALA A 455 16.77 1.81 20.00
C ALA A 455 16.39 1.31 18.60
N GLU A 456 16.39 2.19 17.60
CA GLU A 456 16.19 1.83 16.20
C GLU A 456 17.35 1.00 15.65
N LEU A 457 18.59 1.34 16.00
CA LEU A 457 19.76 0.54 15.60
C LEU A 457 19.67 -0.89 16.15
N SER A 458 19.24 -1.05 17.40
CA SER A 458 19.00 -2.37 18.01
C SER A 458 17.88 -3.14 17.30
N ARG A 459 16.78 -2.49 16.92
CA ARG A 459 15.71 -3.12 16.14
C ARG A 459 16.18 -3.58 14.78
N LEU A 460 16.89 -2.71 14.05
CA LEU A 460 17.42 -3.00 12.72
C LEU A 460 18.35 -4.22 12.74
N ASN A 461 19.12 -4.41 13.82
CA ASN A 461 20.05 -5.53 13.95
C ASN A 461 19.47 -6.75 14.69
N GLY A 462 18.30 -6.62 15.32
CA GLY A 462 17.69 -7.71 16.09
C GLY A 462 18.48 -8.14 17.34
N VAL A 463 19.34 -7.27 17.89
CA VAL A 463 20.20 -7.58 19.04
C VAL A 463 20.04 -6.54 20.15
N ASP A 464 20.22 -6.97 21.41
CA ASP A 464 20.19 -6.05 22.55
C ASP A 464 21.35 -5.03 22.45
N PRO A 465 21.14 -3.74 22.78
CA PRO A 465 22.18 -2.72 22.68
C PRO A 465 23.48 -3.05 23.43
N GLU A 466 23.39 -3.78 24.54
CA GLU A 466 24.51 -4.17 25.41
C GLU A 466 25.01 -5.59 25.13
N GLN A 467 24.38 -6.31 24.19
CA GLN A 467 24.87 -7.61 23.76
C GLN A 467 26.26 -7.47 23.15
N VAL A 468 27.19 -8.31 23.63
CA VAL A 468 28.54 -8.39 23.09
C VAL A 468 28.50 -9.14 21.75
N LEU A 469 28.89 -8.44 20.69
CA LEU A 469 28.98 -8.96 19.33
C LEU A 469 30.45 -9.26 19.00
N PRO A 470 30.77 -10.47 18.51
CA PRO A 470 32.14 -10.83 18.17
C PRO A 470 32.64 -10.06 16.95
N ALA A 471 33.97 -10.03 16.79
CA ALA A 471 34.59 -9.58 15.55
C ALA A 471 34.13 -10.46 14.37
N GLY A 472 33.93 -9.85 13.20
CA GLY A 472 33.44 -10.52 12.00
C GLY A 472 31.92 -10.55 11.85
N THR A 473 31.16 -10.14 12.87
CA THR A 473 29.70 -9.95 12.76
C THR A 473 29.40 -8.78 11.83
N LEU A 474 28.46 -8.97 10.90
CA LEU A 474 27.90 -7.88 10.12
C LEU A 474 26.83 -7.16 10.92
N VAL A 475 26.90 -5.83 10.94
CA VAL A 475 25.89 -4.95 11.55
C VAL A 475 25.42 -3.92 10.55
N ARG A 476 24.13 -3.60 10.60
CA ARG A 476 23.47 -2.56 9.84
C ARG A 476 23.53 -1.25 10.62
N ARG A 477 24.00 -0.18 9.99
CA ARG A 477 23.87 1.21 10.44
C ARG A 477 23.06 1.99 9.40
N VAL A 478 22.62 3.19 9.75
CA VAL A 478 21.96 4.09 8.82
C VAL A 478 22.81 5.34 8.68
N GLU A 479 23.20 5.65 7.45
CA GLU A 479 24.00 6.82 7.10
C GLU A 479 23.24 7.73 6.12
N GLY A 480 23.68 8.98 6.00
CA GLY A 480 23.04 10.00 5.17
C GLY A 480 22.52 11.17 6.00
N LEU A 481 21.84 12.11 5.35
CA LEU A 481 21.27 13.26 6.03
C LEU A 481 19.87 12.90 6.57
N LEU A 482 19.71 12.99 7.89
CA LEU A 482 18.47 13.53 8.42
C LEU A 482 18.38 14.93 7.82
N ALA A 483 17.43 15.17 6.93
CA ALA A 483 16.96 16.53 6.69
C ALA A 483 16.27 17.01 7.97
N THR A 484 17.00 17.13 9.08
CA THR A 484 16.60 18.03 10.14
C THR A 484 16.71 19.40 9.49
N ALA A 485 15.56 20.02 9.23
CA ALA A 485 15.47 21.46 9.09
C ALA A 485 16.43 22.11 10.11
N PRO A 486 17.23 23.11 9.71
CA PRO A 486 18.09 23.79 10.66
C PRO A 486 17.24 24.24 11.87
N ARG A 487 17.75 23.93 13.07
CA ARG A 487 17.09 24.29 14.35
C ARG A 487 16.91 25.79 14.51
#